data_AF-A0A7S3M465-F1
#
_entry.id   AF-A0A7S3M465-F1
#
_cell.length_a   1.000
_cell.length_b   1.000
_cell.length_c   1.000
_cell.angle_alpha   90.00
_cell.angle_beta   90.00
_cell.angle_gamma   90.00
#
_symmetry.space_group_name_H-M   'P 1'
#
loop_
_entity.id
_entity.type
_entity.pdbx_description
1 polymer ?
#
loop_
_entity_poly.entity_id
_entity_poly.type
_entity_poly.pdbx_seq_one_letter_code
_entity_poly.pdbx_strand_id
1 'polypeptide(L)'
;LIDIHYKPWLLEVNASPSLTANTTADYDMKYGLLDDTMSLLDFEKYLTGSELQIGGFDLLYRDGLRYAPPEGSVNASYLGCANNRGRQLERLAKVRAMDFAS
;
A
#
# COMPACT_ATOMS: atom_id res chain seq x y z
N LEU A 1 8.37 18.12 0.20
CA LEU A 1 8.12 19.50 -0.26
C LEU A 1 7.60 19.45 -1.68
N ILE A 2 6.58 20.23 -2.02
CA ILE A 2 6.03 20.34 -3.38
C ILE A 2 6.26 21.78 -3.85
N ASP A 3 6.86 21.97 -5.01
CA ASP A 3 7.11 23.32 -5.55
C ASP A 3 5.89 23.91 -6.30
N ILE A 4 6.04 25.13 -6.82
CA ILE A 4 4.98 25.84 -7.58
C ILE A 4 4.59 25.14 -8.89
N HIS A 5 5.39 24.17 -9.33
CA HIS A 5 5.15 23.35 -10.51
C HIS A 5 4.65 21.94 -10.15
N TYR A 6 4.21 21.74 -8.89
CA TYR A 6 3.73 20.46 -8.36
C TYR A 6 4.77 19.33 -8.36
N LYS A 7 6.06 19.65 -8.50
CA LYS A 7 7.11 18.63 -8.45
C LYS A 7 7.41 18.28 -6.99
N PRO A 8 7.35 16.99 -6.62
CA PRO A 8 7.78 16.54 -5.30
C PRO A 8 9.31 16.51 -5.22
N TRP A 9 9.85 16.99 -4.11
CA TRP A 9 11.28 16.96 -3.79
C TRP A 9 11.55 16.08 -2.58
N LEU A 10 12.48 15.13 -2.72
CA LEU A 10 13.01 14.33 -1.62
C LEU A 10 13.84 15.22 -0.71
N LEU A 11 13.46 15.29 0.57
CA LEU A 11 14.20 16.06 1.57
C LEU A 11 15.06 15.15 2.43
N GLU A 12 14.42 14.12 2.99
CA GLU A 12 15.03 13.17 3.89
C GLU A 12 14.31 11.83 3.79
N VAL A 13 15.00 10.77 4.21
CA VAL A 13 14.41 9.44 4.40
C VAL A 13 14.59 9.09 5.86
N ASN A 14 13.47 8.92 6.56
CA ASN A 14 13.46 8.55 7.97
C ASN A 14 13.33 7.04 8.10
N ALA A 15 14.34 6.40 8.69
CA ALA A 15 14.32 4.96 8.95
C ALA A 15 13.35 4.57 10.09
N SER A 16 12.86 5.53 10.87
CA SER A 16 11.96 5.30 12.00
C SER A 16 10.94 6.43 12.14
N PRO A 17 9.94 6.52 11.24
CA PRO A 17 8.88 7.50 11.35
C PRO A 17 8.08 7.31 12.65
N SER A 18 7.56 8.41 13.22
CA SER A 18 6.79 8.35 14.47
C SER A 18 5.42 7.68 14.28
N LEU A 19 5.14 6.65 15.09
CA LEU A 19 3.88 5.91 15.10
C LEU A 19 2.93 6.34 16.23
N THR A 20 3.28 7.35 17.03
CA THR A 20 2.38 7.89 18.06
C THR A 20 1.17 8.57 17.39
N ALA A 21 -0.04 8.12 17.68
CA ALA A 21 -1.26 8.73 17.14
C ALA A 21 -1.75 9.86 18.04
N ASN A 22 -1.80 11.08 17.50
CA ASN A 22 -2.25 12.27 18.23
C ASN A 22 -3.67 12.71 17.84
N THR A 23 -4.13 12.29 16.67
CA THR A 23 -5.48 12.53 16.14
C THR A 23 -6.13 11.23 15.69
N THR A 24 -7.45 11.22 15.51
CA THR A 24 -8.15 10.06 14.94
C THR A 24 -7.65 9.72 13.54
N ALA A 25 -7.40 10.73 12.70
CA ALA A 25 -6.86 10.51 11.36
C ALA A 25 -5.45 9.89 11.40
N ASP A 26 -4.59 10.34 12.33
CA ASP A 26 -3.28 9.72 12.55
C ASP A 26 -3.43 8.27 12.98
N TYR A 27 -4.37 7.99 13.89
CA TYR A 27 -4.64 6.65 14.38
C TYR A 27 -5.04 5.74 13.23
N ASP A 28 -6.06 6.12 12.45
CA ASP A 28 -6.58 5.31 11.36
C ASP A 28 -5.51 5.04 10.29
N MET A 29 -4.72 6.07 9.94
CA MET A 29 -3.65 5.95 8.96
C MET A 29 -2.49 5.08 9.47
N LYS A 30 -2.01 5.31 10.70
CA LYS A 30 -0.85 4.61 11.26
C LYS A 30 -1.19 3.17 11.62
N TYR A 31 -2.37 2.93 12.16
CA TYR A 31 -2.86 1.60 12.44
C TYR A 31 -3.06 0.81 11.13
N GLY A 32 -3.71 1.42 10.14
CA GLY A 32 -3.89 0.82 8.81
C GLY A 32 -2.56 0.46 8.14
N LEU A 33 -1.56 1.35 8.23
CA LEU A 33 -0.21 1.08 7.74
C LEU A 33 0.40 -0.16 8.38
N LEU A 34 0.29 -0.32 9.71
CA LEU A 34 0.85 -1.47 10.43
C LEU A 34 0.12 -2.77 10.09
N ASP A 35 -1.21 -2.74 10.06
CA ASP A 35 -2.07 -3.87 9.68
C ASP A 35 -1.76 -4.36 8.25
N ASP A 36 -1.64 -3.43 7.31
CA ASP A 36 -1.29 -3.74 5.93
C ASP A 36 0.16 -4.23 5.79
N THR A 37 1.07 -3.76 6.64
CA THR A 37 2.47 -4.24 6.66
C THR A 37 2.51 -5.71 7.10
N MET A 38 1.74 -6.09 8.12
CA MET A 38 1.65 -7.49 8.56
C MET A 38 1.06 -8.38 7.45
N SER A 39 0.04 -7.88 6.76
CA SER A 39 -0.55 -8.56 5.60
C SER A 39 0.47 -8.73 4.46
N LEU A 40 1.32 -7.73 4.20
CA LEU A 40 2.38 -7.77 3.18
C LEU A 40 3.52 -8.73 3.53
N LEU A 41 3.90 -8.83 4.81
CA LEU A 41 4.94 -9.76 5.27
C LEU A 41 4.50 -11.23 5.17
N ASP A 42 3.19 -11.46 5.18
CA ASP A 42 2.58 -12.72 4.81
C ASP A 42 3.09 -13.93 5.62
N PHE A 43 3.15 -13.77 6.93
CA PHE A 43 3.61 -14.84 7.83
C PHE A 43 2.77 -16.12 7.73
N GLU A 44 1.50 -15.98 7.38
CA GLU A 44 0.54 -17.07 7.24
C GLU A 44 0.47 -17.63 5.80
N LYS A 45 1.28 -17.10 4.87
CA LYS A 45 1.44 -17.56 3.48
C LYS A 45 0.16 -17.49 2.65
N TYR A 46 -0.59 -16.42 2.85
CA TYR A 46 -1.79 -16.04 2.13
C TYR A 46 -1.52 -15.25 0.84
N LEU A 47 -0.27 -14.95 0.46
CA LEU A 47 0.01 -14.28 -0.80
C LEU A 47 0.56 -15.25 -1.85
N THR A 48 0.34 -14.91 -3.11
CA THR A 48 0.86 -15.64 -4.27
C THR A 48 2.22 -15.11 -4.71
N GLY A 49 2.59 -13.91 -4.27
CA GLY A 49 3.76 -13.16 -4.73
C GLY A 49 3.50 -12.38 -6.03
N SER A 50 2.32 -12.50 -6.63
CA SER A 50 1.95 -11.79 -7.86
C SER A 50 1.09 -10.55 -7.62
N GLU A 51 0.80 -10.23 -6.36
CA GLU A 51 -0.03 -9.10 -5.97
C GLU A 51 0.60 -7.76 -6.41
N LEU A 52 -0.21 -6.92 -7.05
CA LEU A 52 0.16 -5.55 -7.39
C LEU A 52 -0.22 -4.55 -6.29
N GLN A 53 -1.11 -4.95 -5.39
CA GLN A 53 -1.59 -4.13 -4.28
C GLN A 53 -1.92 -5.05 -3.09
N ILE A 54 -1.56 -4.62 -1.88
CA ILE A 54 -1.84 -5.30 -0.61
C ILE A 54 -2.20 -4.26 0.44
N GLY A 55 -3.45 -4.27 0.91
CA GLY A 55 -3.95 -3.20 1.77
C GLY A 55 -3.81 -1.84 1.09
N GLY A 56 -3.15 -0.90 1.76
CA GLY A 56 -2.78 0.41 1.22
C GLY A 56 -1.43 0.49 0.50
N PHE A 57 -0.69 -0.63 0.34
CA PHE A 57 0.56 -0.67 -0.41
C PHE A 57 0.34 -1.05 -1.87
N ASP A 58 1.08 -0.42 -2.77
CA ASP A 58 1.15 -0.78 -4.19
C ASP A 58 2.58 -1.18 -4.58
N LEU A 59 2.69 -2.17 -5.48
CA LEU A 59 3.96 -2.56 -6.07
C LEU A 59 4.36 -1.54 -7.13
N LEU A 60 5.43 -0.78 -6.87
CA LEU A 60 5.96 0.21 -7.83
C LEU A 60 7.14 -0.33 -8.65
N TYR A 61 7.90 -1.26 -8.09
CA TYR A 61 9.15 -1.74 -8.67
C TYR A 61 9.50 -3.15 -8.19
N ARG A 62 9.94 -4.01 -9.11
CA ARG A 62 10.48 -5.35 -8.84
C ARG A 62 11.48 -5.72 -9.92
N ASP A 63 12.63 -6.26 -9.54
CA ASP A 63 13.60 -6.88 -10.47
C ASP A 63 14.01 -6.02 -11.67
N GLY A 64 14.25 -4.72 -11.48
CA GLY A 64 14.62 -3.81 -12.58
C GLY A 64 13.42 -3.21 -13.32
N LEU A 65 12.22 -3.73 -13.10
CA LEU A 65 11.00 -3.31 -13.78
C LEU A 65 10.16 -2.40 -12.89
N ARG A 66 9.78 -1.25 -13.44
CA ARG A 66 8.74 -0.40 -12.86
C ARG A 66 7.38 -0.93 -13.26
N TYR A 67 6.47 -1.00 -12.30
CA TYR A 67 5.08 -1.36 -12.55
C TYR A 67 4.32 -0.10 -12.95
N ALA A 68 3.52 -0.21 -14.02
CA ALA A 68 2.97 0.94 -14.72
C ALA A 68 1.89 1.65 -13.88
N PRO A 69 1.77 2.99 -14.03
CA PRO A 69 0.67 3.75 -13.44
C PRO A 69 -0.71 3.23 -13.87
N PRO A 70 -1.77 3.55 -13.10
CA PRO A 70 -3.13 3.53 -13.63
C PRO A 70 -3.21 4.37 -14.91
N GLU A 71 -4.02 3.92 -15.88
CA GLU A 71 -4.20 4.62 -17.15
C GLU A 71 -4.59 6.10 -16.91
N GLY A 72 -3.82 7.03 -17.46
CA GLY A 72 -4.01 8.48 -17.27
C GLY A 72 -3.30 9.11 -16.07
N SER A 73 -2.54 8.36 -15.27
CA SER A 73 -1.75 8.95 -14.18
C SER A 73 -0.36 9.43 -14.65
N VAL A 74 0.00 10.66 -14.26
CA VAL A 74 1.34 11.23 -14.46
C VAL A 74 2.38 10.56 -13.55
N ASN A 75 1.94 10.07 -12.39
CA ASN A 75 2.79 9.41 -11.40
C ASN A 75 2.61 7.90 -11.50
N ALA A 76 3.72 7.16 -11.55
CA ALA A 76 3.74 5.69 -11.51
C ALA A 76 3.42 5.15 -10.10
N SER A 77 2.26 5.51 -9.55
CA SER A 77 1.75 5.12 -8.24
C SER A 77 0.26 5.44 -8.17
N TYR A 78 -0.50 4.74 -7.32
CA TYR A 78 -1.87 5.11 -6.96
C TYR A 78 -1.92 6.24 -5.91
N LEU A 79 -0.80 6.92 -5.64
CA LEU A 79 -0.76 8.06 -4.76
C LEU A 79 -1.73 9.16 -5.24
N GLY A 80 -2.72 9.48 -4.41
CA GLY A 80 -3.77 10.45 -4.73
C GLY A 80 -4.98 9.85 -5.45
N CYS A 81 -4.97 8.56 -5.79
CA CYS A 81 -6.15 7.86 -6.29
C CYS A 81 -7.11 7.46 -5.15
N ALA A 82 -8.34 7.10 -5.51
CA ALA A 82 -9.32 6.59 -4.54
C ALA A 82 -8.80 5.30 -3.88
N ASN A 83 -8.68 5.33 -2.55
CA ASN A 83 -8.21 4.19 -1.77
C ASN A 83 -9.29 3.09 -1.69
N ASN A 84 -9.00 1.92 -2.25
CA ASN A 84 -9.86 0.74 -2.27
C ASN A 84 -9.48 -0.34 -1.23
N ARG A 85 -8.59 -0.02 -0.27
CA ARG A 85 -8.05 -0.91 0.78
C ARG A 85 -9.07 -1.90 1.35
N GLY A 86 -10.19 -1.39 1.88
CA GLY A 86 -11.18 -2.26 2.54
C GLY A 86 -11.74 -3.35 1.63
N ARG A 87 -12.14 -2.97 0.39
CA ARG A 87 -12.63 -3.93 -0.62
C ARG A 87 -11.54 -4.89 -1.08
N GLN A 88 -10.30 -4.42 -1.15
CA GLN A 88 -9.15 -5.22 -1.56
C GLN A 88 -8.83 -6.30 -0.51
N LEU A 89 -8.77 -5.93 0.78
CA LEU A 89 -8.49 -6.85 1.88
C LEU A 89 -9.60 -7.90 2.03
N GLU A 90 -10.87 -7.48 1.91
CA GLU A 90 -12.00 -8.41 1.89
C GLU A 90 -11.89 -9.44 0.76
N ARG A 91 -11.47 -9.01 -0.43
CA ARG A 91 -11.30 -9.90 -1.57
C ARG A 91 -10.18 -10.90 -1.33
N LEU A 92 -9.02 -10.46 -0.81
CA LEU A 92 -7.91 -11.35 -0.46
C LEU A 92 -8.34 -12.39 0.56
N ALA A 93 -9.01 -11.98 1.64
CA ALA A 93 -9.52 -12.88 2.67
C ALA A 93 -10.50 -13.92 2.11
N LYS A 94 -11.43 -13.50 1.22
CA LYS A 94 -12.39 -14.40 0.58
C LYS A 94 -11.72 -15.44 -0.31
N VAL A 95 -10.76 -15.04 -1.15
CA VAL A 95 -10.03 -15.97 -2.02
C VAL A 95 -9.36 -17.06 -1.17
N ARG A 96 -8.75 -16.69 -0.04
CA ARG A 96 -8.09 -17.66 0.84
C ARG A 96 -9.02 -18.54 1.63
N ALA A 97 -10.14 -18.00 2.12
CA ALA A 97 -11.17 -18.83 2.74
C ALA A 97 -11.67 -19.92 1.78
N MET A 98 -11.74 -19.64 0.48
CA MET A 98 -12.10 -20.63 -0.54
C MET A 98 -11.01 -21.68 -0.74
N ASP A 99 -9.73 -21.30 -0.77
CA ASP A 99 -8.60 -22.24 -0.92
C ASP A 99 -8.52 -23.26 0.23
N PHE A 100 -8.89 -22.87 1.46
CA PHE A 100 -8.93 -23.79 2.61
C PHE A 100 -10.18 -24.68 2.66
N ALA A 101 -11.23 -24.35 1.90
CA ALA A 101 -12.49 -25.08 1.87
C ALA A 101 -12.55 -26.14 0.74
N SER A 102 -11.58 -26.14 -0.18
CA SER A 102 -11.41 -27.09 -1.28
C SER A 102 -10.42 -28.20 -0.96
#